data_AF-A0A8I3A1I6-F1
#
_entry.id   AF-A0A8I3A1I6-F1
#
_cell.length_a   1.000
_cell.length_b   1.000
_cell.length_c   1.000
_cell.angle_alpha   90.00
_cell.angle_beta   90.00
_cell.angle_gamma   90.00
#
_symmetry.space_group_name_H-M   'P 1'
#
loop_
_entity.id
_entity.type
_entity.pdbx_description
1 polymer ?
#
loop_
_entity_poly.entity_id
_entity_poly.type
_entity_poly.pdbx_seq_one_letter_code
_entity_poly.pdbx_strand_id
1 'polypeptide(L)'
;MAIQTEQLVTRPFSEIIERGNEAIAQAEDVADEDEDVSWRMLKAGQALVKEGERAMKRLAPMVKDQTPEFGDALKDLMTRDGEVKEKQRALDGMLYDFEDYIEVDSFDEAKFKELQAAAKSLALTIMEAQSRGLASTAYESTGCSVTAS
;
A
#
# COMPACT_ATOMS: atom_id res chain seq x y z
N MET A 1 -21.00 -5.33 -8.49
CA MET A 1 -20.28 -4.05 -8.57
C MET A 1 -18.90 -4.33 -9.13
N ALA A 2 -18.53 -3.70 -10.24
CA ALA A 2 -17.15 -3.76 -10.73
C ALA A 2 -16.31 -2.88 -9.80
N ILE A 3 -15.47 -3.49 -8.96
CA ILE A 3 -14.42 -2.72 -8.29
C ILE A 3 -13.52 -2.21 -9.41
N GLN A 4 -13.42 -0.89 -9.56
CA GLN A 4 -12.52 -0.29 -10.54
C GLN A 4 -11.10 -0.75 -10.20
N THR A 5 -10.34 -1.25 -11.16
CA THR A 5 -9.00 -1.80 -10.93
C THR A 5 -8.07 -0.83 -10.20
N GLU A 6 -8.26 0.47 -10.43
CA GLU A 6 -7.63 1.55 -9.66
C GLU A 6 -7.81 1.38 -8.16
N GLN A 7 -9.04 1.14 -7.70
CA GLN A 7 -9.32 0.94 -6.27
C GLN A 7 -8.66 -0.32 -5.70
N LEU A 8 -8.41 -1.36 -6.52
CA LEU A 8 -7.70 -2.55 -6.01
C LEU A 8 -6.27 -2.22 -5.59
N VAL A 9 -5.61 -1.31 -6.32
CA VAL A 9 -4.23 -0.93 -6.08
C VAL A 9 -4.13 0.17 -5.03
N THR A 10 -5.02 1.16 -5.06
CA THR A 10 -4.91 2.34 -4.19
C THR A 10 -5.50 2.12 -2.81
N ARG A 11 -6.53 1.27 -2.67
CA ARG A 11 -7.25 1.07 -1.40
C ARG A 11 -6.34 0.74 -0.20
N PRO A 12 -5.37 -0.18 -0.27
CA PRO A 12 -4.53 -0.49 0.88
C PRO A 12 -3.76 0.75 1.39
N PHE A 13 -3.39 1.67 0.49
CA PHE A 13 -2.66 2.88 0.86
C PHE A 13 -3.58 4.00 1.34
N SER A 14 -4.83 4.05 0.84
CA SER A 14 -5.86 4.93 1.38
C SER A 14 -6.17 4.58 2.83
N GLU A 15 -6.30 3.28 3.14
CA GLU A 15 -6.54 2.80 4.50
C GLU A 15 -5.38 3.14 5.44
N ILE A 16 -4.13 3.05 4.97
CA ILE A 16 -2.95 3.51 5.72
C ILE A 16 -3.01 5.00 6.07
N ILE A 17 -3.51 5.84 5.17
CA ILE A 17 -3.69 7.27 5.43
C ILE A 17 -4.81 7.52 6.43
N GLU A 18 -5.92 6.81 6.28
CA GLU A 18 -7.06 6.88 7.21
C GLU A 18 -6.60 6.55 8.63
N ARG A 19 -5.93 5.41 8.82
CA ARG A 19 -5.34 5.00 10.12
C ARG A 19 -4.30 5.99 10.64
N GLY A 20 -3.48 6.55 9.76
CA GLY A 20 -2.53 7.61 10.13
C GLY A 20 -3.23 8.88 10.66
N ASN A 21 -4.39 9.25 10.09
CA ASN A 21 -5.19 10.37 10.56
C ASN A 21 -5.92 10.05 11.87
N GLU A 22 -6.41 8.82 12.06
CA GLU A 22 -6.98 8.36 13.34
C GLU A 22 -5.96 8.51 14.47
N ALA A 23 -4.72 8.08 14.26
CA ALA A 23 -3.64 8.26 15.24
C ALA A 23 -3.32 9.73 15.54
N ILE A 24 -3.44 10.62 14.54
CA ILE A 24 -3.25 12.07 14.73
C ILE A 24 -4.38 12.64 15.60
N ALA A 25 -5.63 12.27 15.31
CA ALA A 25 -6.78 12.71 16.09
C ALA A 25 -6.69 12.22 17.54
N GLN A 26 -6.36 10.94 17.73
CA GLN A 26 -6.18 10.35 19.05
C GLN A 26 -5.04 11.00 19.84
N ALA A 27 -3.96 11.38 19.16
CA ALA A 27 -2.86 12.12 19.79
C ALA A 27 -3.32 13.49 20.31
N GLU A 28 -4.24 14.17 19.61
CA GLU A 28 -4.79 15.46 20.04
C GLU A 28 -5.70 15.28 21.28
N ASP A 29 -6.51 14.21 21.31
CA ASP A 29 -7.44 13.93 22.40
C ASP A 29 -6.72 13.64 23.74
N VAL A 30 -5.52 13.06 23.68
CA VAL A 30 -4.77 12.59 24.86
C VAL A 30 -3.68 13.57 25.29
N ALA A 31 -3.58 14.74 24.64
CA ALA A 31 -2.55 15.75 24.89
C ALA A 31 -2.56 16.26 26.33
N ASP A 32 -3.73 16.37 26.95
CA ASP A 32 -3.88 16.80 28.35
C ASP A 32 -3.60 15.67 29.36
N GLU A 33 -3.66 14.40 28.93
CA GLU A 33 -3.46 13.22 29.78
C GLU A 33 -1.99 12.79 29.82
N ASP A 34 -1.35 12.69 28.66
CA ASP A 34 0.06 12.31 28.52
C ASP A 34 0.68 13.00 27.30
N GLU A 35 1.32 14.15 27.54
CA GLU A 35 1.97 14.97 26.52
C GLU A 35 3.07 14.19 25.75
N ASP A 36 3.80 13.29 26.44
CA ASP A 36 4.87 12.51 25.83
C ASP A 36 4.31 11.44 24.89
N VAL A 37 3.23 10.75 25.26
CA VAL A 37 2.52 9.79 24.40
C VAL A 37 1.88 10.53 23.22
N SER A 38 1.16 11.63 23.48
CA SER A 38 0.54 12.47 22.46
C SER A 38 1.53 12.88 21.38
N TRP A 39 2.68 13.44 21.75
CA TRP A 39 3.67 13.90 20.78
C TRP A 39 4.27 12.75 19.94
N ARG A 40 4.52 11.59 20.56
CA ARG A 40 5.05 10.41 19.85
C ARG A 40 4.02 9.85 18.88
N MET A 41 2.76 9.75 19.30
CA MET A 41 1.66 9.27 18.47
C MET A 41 1.39 10.20 17.30
N LEU A 42 1.36 11.51 17.53
CA LEU A 42 1.23 12.53 16.48
C LEU A 42 2.32 12.36 15.40
N LYS A 43 3.58 12.20 15.82
CA LYS A 43 4.69 11.99 14.89
C LYS A 43 4.57 10.67 14.12
N ALA A 44 4.17 9.60 14.80
CA ALA A 44 4.00 8.28 14.20
C ALA A 44 2.86 8.29 13.15
N GLY A 45 1.71 8.88 13.48
CA GLY A 45 0.59 9.07 12.57
C GLY A 45 0.95 9.91 11.35
N GLN A 46 1.62 11.05 11.54
CA GLN A 46 2.11 11.89 10.42
C GLN A 46 3.09 11.15 9.51
N ALA A 47 3.96 10.30 10.06
CA ALA A 47 4.88 9.49 9.27
C ALA A 47 4.13 8.43 8.44
N LEU A 48 3.10 7.82 9.03
CA LEU A 48 2.26 6.83 8.36
C LEU A 48 1.48 7.44 7.19
N VAL A 49 0.85 8.60 7.39
CA VAL A 49 0.17 9.37 6.31
C VAL A 49 1.14 9.66 5.16
N LYS A 50 2.34 10.18 5.47
CA LYS A 50 3.36 10.48 4.46
C LYS A 50 3.80 9.25 3.66
N GLU A 51 3.87 8.08 4.28
CA GLU A 51 4.24 6.85 3.56
C GLU A 51 3.10 6.37 2.65
N GLY A 52 1.84 6.41 3.10
CA GLY A 52 0.69 6.12 2.26
C GLY A 52 0.59 7.06 1.04
N GLU A 53 0.76 8.36 1.25
CA GLU A 53 0.77 9.35 0.17
C GLU A 53 1.93 9.11 -0.82
N ARG A 54 3.11 8.77 -0.30
CA ARG A 54 4.28 8.45 -1.12
C ARG A 54 4.03 7.21 -1.98
N ALA A 55 3.42 6.17 -1.42
CA ALA A 55 3.07 4.96 -2.15
C ALA A 55 2.06 5.27 -3.27
N MET A 56 0.97 6.00 -2.96
CA MET A 56 -0.01 6.41 -3.97
C MET A 56 0.63 7.24 -5.09
N LYS A 57 1.51 8.19 -4.75
CA LYS A 57 2.22 9.01 -5.76
C LYS A 57 3.10 8.16 -6.69
N ARG A 58 3.74 7.12 -6.16
CA ARG A 58 4.57 6.20 -6.95
C ARG A 58 3.76 5.28 -7.86
N LEU A 59 2.58 4.85 -7.41
CA LEU A 59 1.68 3.98 -8.16
C LEU A 59 0.78 4.74 -9.13
N ALA A 60 0.61 6.06 -8.95
CA ALA A 60 -0.23 6.89 -9.80
C ALA A 60 0.04 6.76 -11.31
N PRO A 61 1.30 6.69 -11.81
CA PRO A 61 1.56 6.48 -13.23
C PRO A 61 1.03 5.14 -13.75
N MET A 62 1.04 4.10 -12.92
CA MET A 62 0.52 2.78 -13.29
C MET A 62 -0.99 2.85 -13.41
N VAL A 63 -1.67 3.41 -12.40
CA VAL A 63 -3.14 3.43 -12.35
C VAL A 63 -3.77 4.38 -13.39
N LYS A 64 -3.03 5.39 -13.86
CA LYS A 64 -3.48 6.35 -14.88
C LYS A 64 -3.56 5.76 -16.30
N ASP A 65 -2.92 4.64 -16.59
CA ASP A 65 -3.08 3.96 -17.87
C ASP A 65 -4.41 3.18 -17.86
N GLN A 66 -5.47 3.84 -18.34
CA GLN A 66 -6.85 3.33 -18.28
C GLN A 66 -7.21 2.44 -19.49
N THR A 67 -6.23 1.88 -20.20
CA THR A 67 -6.53 0.92 -21.26
C THR A 67 -7.14 -0.35 -20.66
N PRO A 68 -8.18 -0.95 -21.30
CA PRO A 68 -8.81 -2.16 -20.76
C PRO A 68 -7.84 -3.32 -20.50
N GLU A 69 -6.85 -3.48 -21.39
CA GLU A 69 -5.79 -4.49 -21.31
C GLU A 69 -4.90 -4.28 -20.07
N PHE A 70 -4.59 -3.02 -19.76
CA PHE A 70 -3.84 -2.67 -18.56
C PHE A 70 -4.67 -2.90 -17.28
N GLY A 71 -5.96 -2.59 -17.34
CA GLY A 71 -6.91 -2.87 -16.26
C GLY A 71 -7.02 -4.36 -15.91
N ASP A 72 -7.00 -5.25 -16.90
CA ASP A 72 -7.01 -6.69 -16.68
C ASP A 72 -5.65 -7.20 -16.17
N ALA A 73 -4.54 -6.71 -16.71
CA ALA A 73 -3.20 -7.06 -16.24
C ALA A 73 -2.97 -6.67 -14.77
N LEU A 74 -3.40 -5.47 -14.39
CA LEU A 74 -3.27 -4.97 -13.02
C LEU A 74 -4.20 -5.73 -12.05
N LYS A 75 -5.39 -6.13 -12.50
CA LYS A 75 -6.27 -7.00 -11.72
C LYS A 75 -5.65 -8.38 -11.51
N ASP A 76 -5.07 -8.96 -12.55
CA ASP A 76 -4.38 -10.26 -12.45
C ASP A 76 -3.17 -10.18 -11.52
N LEU A 77 -2.38 -9.10 -11.60
CA LEU A 77 -1.28 -8.82 -10.68
C LEU A 77 -1.78 -8.79 -9.22
N MET A 78 -2.81 -8.00 -8.91
CA MET A 78 -3.32 -7.89 -7.54
C MET A 78 -3.98 -9.18 -7.02
N THR A 79 -4.54 -10.02 -7.90
CA THR A 79 -5.33 -11.19 -7.49
C THR A 79 -4.64 -12.54 -7.63
N ARG A 80 -3.58 -12.62 -8.44
CA ARG A 80 -2.88 -13.87 -8.80
C ARG A 80 -1.40 -13.85 -8.43
N ASP A 81 -0.76 -12.69 -8.30
CA ASP A 81 0.62 -12.62 -7.84
C ASP A 81 0.70 -13.01 -6.35
N GLY A 82 1.37 -14.13 -6.08
CA GLY A 82 1.44 -14.68 -4.72
C GLY A 82 2.18 -13.75 -3.75
N GLU A 83 3.18 -13.03 -4.23
CA GLU A 83 4.00 -12.12 -3.42
C GLU A 83 3.21 -10.87 -3.06
N VAL A 84 2.51 -10.26 -4.04
CA VAL A 84 1.62 -9.11 -3.80
C VAL A 84 0.54 -9.47 -2.77
N LYS A 85 -0.09 -10.63 -2.91
CA LYS A 85 -1.14 -11.08 -1.96
C LYS A 85 -0.60 -11.36 -0.57
N GLU A 86 0.60 -11.91 -0.46
CA GLU A 86 1.24 -12.14 0.83
C GLU A 86 1.52 -10.81 1.55
N LYS A 87 2.09 -9.83 0.83
CA LYS A 87 2.33 -8.49 1.39
C LYS A 87 1.04 -7.78 1.75
N GLN A 88 0.00 -7.90 0.93
CA GLN A 88 -1.31 -7.32 1.22
C GLN A 88 -1.93 -7.93 2.48
N ARG A 89 -1.91 -9.26 2.63
CA ARG A 89 -2.42 -9.93 3.85
C ARG A 89 -1.64 -9.54 5.10
N ALA A 90 -0.32 -9.40 4.99
CA ALA A 90 0.51 -8.95 6.11
C ALA A 90 0.11 -7.53 6.54
N LEU A 91 -0.15 -6.65 5.57
CA LEU A 91 -0.64 -5.30 5.83
C LEU A 91 -2.02 -5.31 6.47
N ASP A 92 -2.97 -6.05 5.90
CA ASP A 92 -4.34 -6.18 6.39
C ASP A 92 -4.37 -6.72 7.84
N GLY A 93 -3.50 -7.67 8.16
CA GLY A 93 -3.37 -8.20 9.53
C GLY A 93 -2.90 -7.15 10.53
N MET A 94 -1.95 -6.29 10.15
CA MET A 94 -1.51 -5.19 11.01
C MET A 94 -2.57 -4.09 11.16
N LEU A 95 -3.35 -3.84 10.11
CA LEU A 95 -4.43 -2.85 10.12
C LEU A 95 -5.63 -3.30 10.97
N TYR A 96 -5.86 -4.61 11.07
CA TYR A 96 -6.95 -5.17 11.89
C TYR A 96 -6.79 -4.83 13.37
N ASP A 97 -5.56 -4.89 13.88
CA ASP A 97 -5.23 -4.61 15.28
C ASP A 97 -4.83 -3.13 15.50
N PHE A 98 -5.06 -2.23 14.53
CA PHE A 98 -4.49 -0.88 14.58
C PHE A 98 -5.07 0.00 15.70
N GLU A 99 -6.36 -0.15 15.99
CA GLU A 99 -7.05 0.60 17.04
C GLU A 99 -6.41 0.33 18.41
N ASP A 100 -5.97 -0.91 18.65
CA ASP A 100 -5.25 -1.30 19.86
C ASP A 100 -3.86 -0.65 19.98
N TYR A 101 -3.28 -0.12 18.89
CA TYR A 101 -1.95 0.53 18.91
C TYR A 101 -2.01 2.04 19.15
N ILE A 102 -3.20 2.62 19.18
CA ILE A 102 -3.40 4.07 19.33
C ILE A 102 -4.06 4.44 20.66
N GLU A 103 -4.36 3.48 21.54
CA GLU A 103 -4.82 3.80 22.89
C GLU A 103 -3.65 4.34 23.74
N VAL A 104 -3.96 5.16 24.75
CA VAL A 104 -2.95 5.87 25.58
C VAL A 104 -2.01 4.90 26.28
N ASP A 105 -2.55 3.81 26.80
CA ASP A 105 -1.86 2.80 27.60
C ASP A 105 -1.21 1.70 26.77
N SER A 106 -1.56 1.58 25.48
CA SER A 106 -1.05 0.55 24.57
C SER A 106 -0.23 1.09 23.40
N PHE A 107 -0.06 2.42 23.30
CA PHE A 107 0.63 3.06 22.18
C PHE A 107 2.01 2.45 21.90
N ASP A 108 2.19 1.94 20.67
CA ASP A 108 3.43 1.29 20.23
C ASP A 108 3.98 1.91 18.94
N GLU A 109 4.99 2.76 19.09
CA GLU A 109 5.69 3.39 17.96
C GLU A 109 6.38 2.38 17.02
N ALA A 110 6.78 1.21 17.53
CA ALA A 110 7.39 0.17 16.70
C ALA A 110 6.37 -0.40 15.71
N LYS A 111 5.10 -0.56 16.12
CA LYS A 111 4.01 -1.02 15.25
C LYS A 111 3.75 -0.07 14.08
N PHE A 112 3.83 1.24 14.32
CA PHE A 112 3.76 2.23 13.24
C PHE A 112 4.92 2.10 12.23
N LYS A 113 6.13 1.79 12.70
CA LYS A 113 7.29 1.57 11.81
C LYS A 113 7.15 0.28 11.02
N GLU A 114 6.65 -0.78 11.64
CA GLU A 114 6.34 -2.04 10.98
C GLU A 114 5.28 -1.84 9.88
N LEU A 115 4.22 -1.08 10.17
CA LEU A 115 3.16 -0.77 9.23
C LEU A 115 3.65 0.08 8.04
N GLN A 116 4.49 1.09 8.30
CA GLN A 116 5.18 1.85 7.24
C GLN A 116 6.06 0.95 6.36
N ALA A 117 6.81 0.02 6.97
CA ALA A 117 7.66 -0.91 6.24
C ALA A 117 6.84 -1.89 5.39
N ALA A 118 5.72 -2.39 5.92
CA ALA A 118 4.79 -3.26 5.19
C ALA A 118 4.16 -2.53 4.00
N ALA A 119 3.68 -1.29 4.19
CA ALA A 119 3.14 -0.46 3.12
C ALA A 119 4.19 -0.20 2.02
N LYS A 120 5.40 0.18 2.41
CA LYS A 120 6.51 0.36 1.46
C LYS A 120 6.83 -0.93 0.71
N SER A 121 6.88 -2.07 1.41
CA SER A 121 7.15 -3.37 0.79
C SER A 121 6.08 -3.71 -0.25
N LEU A 122 4.79 -3.55 0.08
CA LEU A 122 3.69 -3.81 -0.85
C LEU A 122 3.81 -2.93 -2.10
N ALA A 123 4.06 -1.62 -1.92
CA ALA A 123 4.20 -0.69 -3.05
C ALA A 123 5.36 -1.09 -3.98
N LEU A 124 6.51 -1.47 -3.42
CA LEU A 124 7.67 -1.92 -4.21
C LEU A 124 7.37 -3.23 -4.94
N THR A 125 6.77 -4.22 -4.27
CA THR A 125 6.39 -5.49 -4.88
C THR A 125 5.42 -5.29 -6.05
N ILE A 126 4.44 -4.38 -5.93
CA ILE A 126 3.52 -4.05 -7.04
C ILE A 126 4.29 -3.44 -8.23
N MET A 127 5.20 -2.50 -7.98
CA MET A 127 6.02 -1.87 -9.03
C MET A 127 6.94 -2.88 -9.73
N GLU A 128 7.54 -3.79 -8.96
CA GLU A 128 8.41 -4.86 -9.47
C GLU A 128 7.61 -5.86 -10.29
N ALA A 129 6.46 -6.32 -9.78
CA ALA A 129 5.58 -7.24 -10.50
C ALA A 129 5.11 -6.65 -11.83
N GLN A 130 4.78 -5.35 -11.88
CA GLN A 130 4.44 -4.65 -13.12
C GLN A 130 5.63 -4.65 -14.10
N SER A 131 6.82 -4.31 -13.61
CA SER A 131 8.03 -4.26 -14.43
C SER A 131 8.38 -5.64 -15.00
N ARG A 132 8.19 -6.72 -14.21
CA ARG A 132 8.34 -8.11 -14.68
C ARG A 132 7.32 -8.45 -15.77
N GLY A 133 6.06 -8.07 -15.58
CA GLY A 133 4.99 -8.30 -16.56
C GLY A 133 5.29 -7.63 -17.91
N LEU A 134 5.75 -6.38 -17.88
CA LEU A 134 6.14 -5.62 -19.09
C LEU A 134 7.39 -6.19 -19.78
N ALA A 135 8.35 -6.73 -19.01
CA ALA A 135 9.52 -7.38 -19.60
C ALA A 135 9.18 -8.71 -20.29
N SER A 136 8.17 -9.43 -19.78
CA SER A 136 7.69 -10.68 -20.39
C SER A 136 7.00 -10.45 -21.73
N THR A 137 6.14 -9.41 -21.84
CA THR A 137 5.43 -9.09 -23.08
C THR A 137 6.36 -8.55 -24.18
N ALA A 138 7.41 -7.82 -23.79
CA ALA A 138 8.44 -7.36 -24.72
C ALA A 138 9.22 -8.53 -25.38
N TYR A 139 9.44 -9.62 -24.63
CA TYR A 139 10.16 -10.81 -25.12
C TYR A 139 9.31 -11.64 -26.10
N GLU A 140 7.99 -11.73 -25.89
CA GLU A 140 7.08 -12.41 -26.82
C GLU A 140 6.89 -11.64 -28.14
N SER A 141 6.90 -10.30 -28.09
CA SER A 141 6.81 -9.45 -29.28
C SER A 141 8.04 -9.52 -30.20
N THR A 142 9.23 -9.84 -29.68
CA THR A 142 10.45 -9.97 -30.50
C THR A 142 10.72 -11.39 -30.99
N GLY A 143 9.94 -12.38 -30.54
CA GLY A 143 10.13 -13.80 -30.87
C GLY A 143 9.42 -14.32 -32.12
N CYS A 144 8.54 -13.54 -32.78
CA CYS A 144 7.75 -14.00 -33.92
C CYS A 144 8.19 -13.38 -35.26
N SER A 145 9.41 -13.67 -35.70
CA SER A 145 9.78 -13.57 -37.13
C SER A 145 11.01 -14.42 -37.49
N VAL A 146 10.96 -15.73 -37.23
CA VAL A 146 11.94 -16.65 -37.85
C VAL A 146 11.22 -17.84 -38.46
N THR A 147 10.89 -17.67 -39.74
CA THR A 147 10.92 -18.64 -40.86
C THR A 147 10.35 -20.05 -40.67
N ALA A 148 9.38 -20.39 -41.51
CA ALA A 148 9.49 -21.58 -42.37
C ALA A 148 8.71 -21.32 -43.67
N SER A 149 9.46 -21.19 -44.76
CA SER A 149 9.00 -21.18 -46.16
C SER A 149 8.56 -22.56 -46.63
#